data_AF-A0A0G8CG63-F1
#
_entry.id   AF-A0A0G8CG63-F1
#
_cell.length_a   1.000
_cell.length_b   1.000
_cell.length_c   1.000
_cell.angle_alpha   90.00
_cell.angle_beta   90.00
_cell.angle_gamma   90.00
#
_symmetry.space_group_name_H-M   'P 1'
#
loop_
_entity.id
_entity.type
_entity.pdbx_description
1 polymer ?
#
loop_
_entity_poly.entity_id
_entity_poly.type
_entity_poly.pdbx_seq_one_letter_code
_entity_poly.pdbx_strand_id
1 'polypeptide(L)'
;MKANKILDNRFWMWKTLIVGISLSILMLVCLCRLDYFKYLWGYIGVFLLRSLFFSYIWSVIFHYLIFIAVFRKYTLKKESENKTDEKVKGIKVLVNCFKNYICYTKSKKEKTVLSFVKEIIFNVFSPDYFFARVFKYSLENNNSYNKICPNRAFYRTKSKCEGIPGAKHKHLYLGEKVICEYNLKEDRYDCEKHQEKKRLQKFVIYSNWVNVLSACILFIVCMILDLYLESEDTNGYIKFAFIFVTVRLISRAIEVAIAFYSDVVRTKMTRDLSIGERSTNLKRGHRISLVVHTYLEFVILFSILYFLEPIWINRDALSGLTNYMDFVLYSASVSAFNISFDTKNLTTLGKMIHTSQVFLCINLIVLSIATYLGFQDKMNSFEKADWRKENQD
;
A
#
# COMPACT_ATOMS: atom_id res chain seq x y z
N MET A 1 17.42 -21.90 21.16
CA MET A 1 16.43 -20.81 20.88
C MET A 1 16.36 -20.42 19.40
N LYS A 2 17.47 -20.22 18.67
CA LYS A 2 17.43 -19.94 17.21
C LYS A 2 16.84 -21.09 16.37
N ALA A 3 17.16 -22.35 16.71
CA ALA A 3 16.64 -23.54 16.01
C ALA A 3 15.10 -23.65 16.06
N ASN A 4 14.49 -23.54 17.25
CA ASN A 4 13.02 -23.59 17.40
C ASN A 4 12.34 -22.47 16.59
N LYS A 5 12.91 -21.26 16.56
CA LYS A 5 12.37 -20.14 15.76
C LYS A 5 12.39 -20.42 14.25
N ILE A 6 13.41 -21.14 13.75
CA ILE A 6 13.48 -21.54 12.34
C ILE A 6 12.40 -22.59 12.05
N LEU A 7 12.21 -23.53 12.97
CA LEU A 7 11.26 -24.63 12.83
C LEU A 7 9.80 -24.13 12.87
N ASP A 8 9.47 -23.23 13.80
CA ASP A 8 8.16 -22.57 13.88
C ASP A 8 7.84 -21.78 12.60
N ASN A 9 8.80 -21.01 12.09
CA ASN A 9 8.63 -20.25 10.85
C ASN A 9 8.39 -21.17 9.64
N ARG A 10 9.08 -22.31 9.57
CA ARG A 10 8.88 -23.30 8.50
C ARG A 10 7.50 -23.93 8.62
N PHE A 11 7.06 -24.29 9.82
CA PHE A 11 5.75 -24.90 10.04
C PHE A 11 4.60 -23.95 9.66
N TRP A 12 4.69 -22.68 10.06
CA TRP A 12 3.73 -21.65 9.64
C TRP A 12 3.70 -21.46 8.13
N MET A 13 4.88 -21.45 7.48
CA MET A 13 4.98 -21.36 6.03
C MET A 13 4.27 -22.54 5.35
N TRP A 14 4.50 -23.77 5.80
CA TRP A 14 3.84 -24.96 5.27
C TRP A 14 2.33 -24.90 5.42
N LYS A 15 1.81 -24.49 6.58
CA LYS A 15 0.36 -24.30 6.78
C LYS A 15 -0.22 -23.30 5.79
N THR A 16 0.40 -22.14 5.64
CA THR A 16 -0.06 -21.12 4.68
C THR A 16 0.01 -21.62 3.24
N LEU A 17 1.02 -22.41 2.90
CA LEU A 17 1.21 -22.97 1.57
C LEU A 17 0.17 -24.06 1.27
N ILE A 18 -0.16 -24.92 2.23
CA ILE A 18 -1.23 -25.94 2.08
C ILE A 18 -2.59 -25.27 1.89
N VAL A 19 -2.91 -24.25 2.70
CA VAL A 19 -4.15 -23.47 2.55
C VAL A 19 -4.17 -22.77 1.18
N GLY A 20 -3.06 -22.17 0.77
CA GLY A 20 -2.94 -21.53 -0.55
C GLY A 20 -3.12 -22.51 -1.71
N ILE A 21 -2.50 -23.69 -1.65
CA ILE A 21 -2.61 -24.73 -2.67
C ILE A 21 -4.03 -25.29 -2.71
N SER A 22 -4.65 -25.59 -1.58
CA SER A 22 -6.02 -26.12 -1.54
C SER A 22 -7.02 -25.13 -2.12
N LEU A 23 -6.92 -23.84 -1.80
CA LEU A 23 -7.73 -22.79 -2.43
C LEU A 23 -7.46 -22.68 -3.93
N SER A 24 -6.20 -22.77 -4.35
CA SER A 24 -5.83 -22.70 -5.78
C SER A 24 -6.36 -23.89 -6.57
N ILE A 25 -6.30 -25.09 -6.02
CA ILE A 25 -6.86 -26.31 -6.61
C ILE A 25 -8.38 -26.19 -6.69
N LEU A 26 -9.05 -25.75 -5.62
CA LEU A 26 -10.49 -25.54 -5.61
C LEU A 26 -10.92 -24.53 -6.69
N MET A 27 -10.20 -23.42 -6.81
CA MET A 27 -10.41 -22.45 -7.89
C MET A 27 -10.20 -23.06 -9.27
N LEU A 28 -9.13 -23.82 -9.47
CA LEU A 28 -8.82 -24.46 -10.76
C LEU A 28 -9.89 -25.50 -11.14
N VAL A 29 -10.34 -26.32 -10.18
CA VAL A 29 -11.42 -27.29 -10.38
C VAL A 29 -12.73 -26.58 -10.73
N CYS A 30 -13.07 -25.49 -10.05
CA CYS A 30 -14.24 -24.67 -10.39
C CYS A 30 -14.14 -24.10 -11.81
N LEU A 31 -12.97 -23.59 -12.21
CA LEU A 31 -12.74 -23.05 -13.55
C LEU A 31 -12.82 -24.13 -14.64
N CYS A 32 -12.29 -25.32 -14.39
CA CYS A 32 -12.35 -26.45 -15.31
C CYS A 32 -13.79 -27.00 -15.46
N ARG A 33 -14.56 -27.06 -14.37
CA ARG A 33 -15.91 -27.64 -14.37
C ARG A 33 -16.95 -26.81 -15.11
N LEU A 34 -16.73 -25.50 -15.22
CA LEU A 34 -17.71 -24.56 -15.78
C LEU A 34 -17.52 -24.31 -17.30
N ASP A 35 -16.69 -25.10 -17.99
CA ASP A 35 -16.26 -24.86 -19.39
C ASP A 35 -15.65 -23.47 -19.68
N TYR A 36 -15.49 -22.64 -18.64
CA TYR A 36 -14.87 -21.32 -18.72
C TYR A 36 -13.43 -21.41 -19.21
N PHE A 37 -12.73 -22.53 -19.04
CA PHE A 37 -11.31 -22.62 -19.38
C PHE A 37 -11.00 -22.24 -20.85
N LYS A 38 -11.84 -22.65 -21.81
CA LYS A 38 -11.66 -22.29 -23.24
C LYS A 38 -11.97 -20.81 -23.50
N TYR A 39 -13.02 -20.28 -22.89
CA TYR A 39 -13.42 -18.87 -23.00
C TYR A 39 -12.42 -17.92 -22.30
N LEU A 40 -11.88 -18.37 -21.17
CA LEU A 40 -11.04 -17.59 -20.27
C LEU A 40 -9.59 -17.52 -20.76
N TRP A 41 -9.08 -18.57 -21.42
CA TRP A 41 -7.72 -18.57 -21.94
C TRP A 41 -7.55 -17.69 -23.19
N GLY A 42 -8.54 -17.67 -24.10
CA GLY A 42 -8.47 -16.88 -25.33
C GLY A 42 -8.85 -15.42 -25.15
N TYR A 43 -10.10 -15.17 -24.73
CA TYR A 43 -10.65 -13.82 -24.69
C TYR A 43 -10.23 -13.10 -23.39
N ILE A 44 -10.57 -13.66 -22.22
CA ILE A 44 -10.27 -13.03 -20.93
C ILE A 44 -8.75 -12.92 -20.69
N GLY A 45 -7.96 -13.89 -21.14
CA GLY A 45 -6.50 -13.87 -20.99
C GLY A 45 -5.85 -12.65 -21.65
N VAL A 46 -6.28 -12.30 -22.86
CA VAL A 46 -5.78 -11.10 -23.57
C VAL A 46 -6.20 -9.82 -22.85
N PHE A 47 -7.46 -9.72 -22.40
CA PHE A 47 -7.93 -8.57 -21.63
C PHE A 47 -7.24 -8.46 -20.27
N LEU A 48 -6.97 -9.58 -19.60
CA LEU A 48 -6.27 -9.63 -18.33
C LEU A 48 -4.82 -9.16 -18.48
N LEU A 49 -4.10 -9.63 -19.51
CA LEU A 49 -2.72 -9.21 -19.76
C LEU A 49 -2.66 -7.70 -20.06
N ARG A 50 -3.58 -7.19 -20.91
CA ARG A 50 -3.70 -5.76 -21.17
C ARG A 50 -4.01 -4.98 -19.89
N SER A 51 -4.97 -5.45 -19.10
CA SER A 51 -5.37 -4.82 -17.84
C SER A 51 -4.23 -4.78 -16.83
N LEU A 52 -3.44 -5.85 -16.72
CA LEU A 52 -2.24 -5.90 -15.88
C LEU A 52 -1.18 -4.90 -16.34
N PHE A 53 -0.95 -4.80 -17.65
CA PHE A 53 -0.02 -3.82 -18.22
C PHE A 53 -0.46 -2.37 -17.94
N PHE A 54 -1.74 -2.05 -18.19
CA PHE A 54 -2.30 -0.74 -17.88
C PHE A 54 -2.27 -0.44 -16.37
N SER A 55 -2.56 -1.43 -15.52
CA SER A 55 -2.47 -1.30 -14.06
C SER A 55 -1.03 -0.99 -13.61
N TYR A 56 -0.05 -1.61 -14.26
CA TYR A 56 1.36 -1.32 -14.00
C TYR A 56 1.74 0.10 -14.40
N ILE A 57 1.36 0.55 -15.61
CA ILE A 57 1.57 1.94 -16.06
C ILE A 57 0.90 2.92 -15.09
N TRP A 58 -0.35 2.65 -14.73
CA TRP A 58 -1.11 3.47 -13.81
C TRP A 58 -0.39 3.59 -12.45
N SER A 59 0.06 2.48 -11.89
CA SER A 59 0.78 2.47 -10.62
C SER A 59 2.14 3.19 -10.69
N VAL A 60 2.87 3.09 -11.81
CA VAL A 60 4.10 3.86 -12.05
C VAL A 60 3.82 5.35 -12.03
N ILE A 61 2.85 5.82 -12.82
CA ILE A 61 2.49 7.24 -12.92
C ILE A 61 2.07 7.76 -11.55
N PHE A 62 1.21 7.00 -10.87
CA PHE A 62 0.70 7.31 -9.54
C PHE A 62 1.81 7.48 -8.50
N HIS A 63 2.70 6.49 -8.38
CA HIS A 63 3.80 6.55 -7.42
C HIS A 63 4.84 7.61 -7.79
N TYR A 64 5.00 7.91 -9.07
CA TYR A 64 5.84 9.02 -9.52
C TYR A 64 5.27 10.38 -9.10
N LEU A 65 3.96 10.60 -9.21
CA LEU A 65 3.30 11.83 -8.73
C LEU A 65 3.48 12.00 -7.22
N ILE A 66 3.31 10.93 -6.44
CA ILE A 66 3.56 10.95 -4.99
C ILE A 66 5.04 11.23 -4.71
N PHE A 67 5.94 10.60 -5.47
CA PHE A 67 7.37 10.83 -5.33
C PHE A 67 7.70 12.31 -5.52
N ILE A 68 7.19 12.94 -6.57
CA ILE A 68 7.35 14.38 -6.76
C ILE A 68 6.74 15.13 -5.59
N ALA A 69 5.50 14.85 -5.17
CA ALA A 69 4.86 15.58 -4.08
C ALA A 69 5.64 15.50 -2.75
N VAL A 70 6.16 14.32 -2.40
CA VAL A 70 6.93 14.11 -1.16
C VAL A 70 8.32 14.73 -1.25
N PHE A 71 9.02 14.58 -2.37
CA PHE A 71 10.43 14.97 -2.49
C PHE A 71 10.66 16.39 -3.03
N ARG A 72 9.73 16.96 -3.82
CA ARG A 72 9.85 18.31 -4.40
C ARG A 72 10.12 19.37 -3.34
N LYS A 73 9.51 19.24 -2.15
CA LYS A 73 9.73 20.16 -1.02
C LYS A 73 11.17 20.10 -0.45
N TYR A 74 11.92 19.03 -0.71
CA TYR A 74 13.26 18.80 -0.16
C TYR A 74 14.37 19.01 -1.19
N THR A 75 14.16 18.63 -2.45
CA THR A 75 15.11 18.91 -3.54
C THR A 75 15.20 20.41 -3.87
N LEU A 76 14.07 21.13 -3.82
CA LEU A 76 14.03 22.58 -4.12
C LEU A 76 14.86 23.45 -3.16
N LYS A 77 15.27 22.94 -2.00
CA LYS A 77 16.09 23.71 -1.05
C LYS A 77 17.59 23.66 -1.37
N LYS A 78 18.04 22.78 -2.28
CA LYS A 78 19.47 22.52 -2.50
C LYS A 78 20.00 23.07 -3.83
N GLU A 79 19.16 23.28 -4.84
CA GLU A 79 19.59 23.76 -6.16
C GLU A 79 18.50 24.65 -6.79
N SER A 80 18.70 25.97 -6.71
CA SER A 80 18.11 26.97 -7.60
C SER A 80 19.13 27.16 -8.73
N GLU A 81 18.85 26.94 -10.02
CA GLU A 81 18.26 28.00 -10.86
C GLU A 81 17.54 27.55 -12.16
N ASN A 82 17.39 26.26 -12.49
CA ASN A 82 16.75 25.86 -13.77
C ASN A 82 15.61 24.84 -13.66
N LYS A 83 14.37 25.27 -13.98
CA LYS A 83 13.12 24.48 -13.90
C LYS A 83 13.03 23.32 -14.90
N THR A 84 13.62 23.44 -16.09
CA THR A 84 13.53 22.41 -17.15
C THR A 84 14.41 21.20 -16.84
N ASP A 85 15.53 21.43 -16.16
CA ASP A 85 16.46 20.38 -15.72
C ASP A 85 15.89 19.57 -14.53
N GLU A 86 14.93 20.13 -13.80
CA GLU A 86 14.31 19.54 -12.61
C GLU A 86 13.47 18.28 -12.92
N LYS A 87 12.67 18.31 -14.01
CA LYS A 87 11.83 17.16 -14.41
C LYS A 87 12.67 15.96 -14.84
N VAL A 88 13.71 16.21 -15.65
CA VAL A 88 14.63 15.19 -16.14
C VAL A 88 15.43 14.57 -14.98
N LYS A 89 15.89 15.40 -14.02
CA LYS A 89 16.52 14.93 -12.79
C LYS A 89 15.59 14.05 -11.95
N GLY A 90 14.31 14.41 -11.81
CA GLY A 90 13.33 13.62 -11.04
C GLY A 90 13.12 12.20 -11.57
N ILE A 91 12.97 12.04 -12.90
CA ILE A 91 12.82 10.72 -13.53
C ILE A 91 14.10 9.90 -13.35
N LYS A 92 15.28 10.50 -13.55
CA LYS A 92 16.56 9.82 -13.36
C LYS A 92 16.74 9.30 -11.94
N VAL A 93 16.32 10.08 -10.93
CA VAL A 93 16.33 9.65 -9.53
C VAL A 93 15.39 8.46 -9.31
N LEU A 94 14.16 8.50 -9.85
CA LEU A 94 13.21 7.38 -9.73
C LEU A 94 13.78 6.10 -10.36
N VAL A 95 14.30 6.19 -11.58
CA VAL A 95 14.91 5.05 -12.30
C VAL A 95 16.11 4.50 -11.53
N ASN A 96 16.94 5.37 -10.94
CA ASN A 96 18.04 4.93 -10.10
C ASN A 96 17.55 4.24 -8.82
N CYS A 97 16.49 4.74 -8.17
CA CYS A 97 15.88 4.08 -7.01
C CYS A 97 15.38 2.68 -7.38
N PHE A 98 14.74 2.55 -8.54
CA PHE A 98 14.24 1.29 -9.06
C PHE A 98 15.37 0.29 -9.32
N LYS A 99 16.42 0.74 -10.02
CA LYS A 99 17.61 -0.06 -10.32
C LYS A 99 18.29 -0.52 -9.03
N ASN A 100 18.48 0.39 -8.07
CA ASN A 100 19.08 0.08 -6.78
C ASN A 100 18.24 -0.93 -5.99
N TYR A 101 16.91 -0.81 -6.01
CA TYR A 101 16.02 -1.77 -5.37
C TYR A 101 16.10 -3.17 -6.02
N ILE A 102 16.15 -3.26 -7.35
CA ILE A 102 16.32 -4.54 -8.05
C ILE A 102 17.69 -5.15 -7.74
N CYS A 103 18.76 -4.35 -7.73
CA CYS A 103 20.09 -4.81 -7.36
C CYS A 103 20.13 -5.30 -5.91
N TYR A 104 19.51 -4.57 -4.99
CA TYR A 104 19.41 -4.96 -3.58
C TYR A 104 18.63 -6.27 -3.39
N THR A 105 17.49 -6.41 -4.07
CA THR A 105 16.70 -7.64 -3.99
C THR A 105 17.46 -8.84 -4.57
N LYS A 106 18.27 -8.66 -5.62
CA LYS A 106 19.16 -9.70 -6.15
C LYS A 106 20.33 -10.03 -5.21
N SER A 107 20.91 -9.03 -4.55
CA SER A 107 22.10 -9.19 -3.69
C SER A 107 21.82 -9.89 -2.36
N LYS A 108 20.57 -10.01 -1.93
CA LYS A 108 20.21 -10.64 -0.64
C LYS A 108 20.39 -12.17 -0.75
N LYS A 109 21.59 -12.62 -0.37
CA LYS A 109 22.30 -13.86 -0.74
C LYS A 109 21.74 -15.22 -0.26
N GLU A 110 20.50 -15.31 0.21
CA GLU A 110 19.88 -16.60 0.60
C GLU A 110 18.40 -16.66 0.19
N LYS A 111 18.13 -16.41 -1.10
CA LYS A 111 16.77 -16.60 -1.61
C LYS A 111 16.54 -18.05 -1.95
N THR A 112 15.76 -18.73 -1.11
CA THR A 112 15.10 -19.97 -1.50
C THR A 112 14.25 -19.70 -2.75
N VAL A 113 14.13 -20.68 -3.66
CA VAL A 113 13.30 -20.58 -4.89
C VAL A 113 11.90 -20.04 -4.56
N LEU A 114 11.33 -20.47 -3.42
CA LEU A 114 10.04 -20.00 -2.94
C LEU A 114 9.99 -18.49 -2.68
N SER A 115 11.04 -17.90 -2.11
CA SER A 115 11.08 -16.45 -1.85
C SER A 115 11.14 -15.63 -3.14
N PHE A 116 11.80 -16.15 -4.17
CA PHE A 116 11.87 -15.55 -5.49
C PHE A 116 10.51 -15.62 -6.21
N VAL A 117 9.88 -16.80 -6.21
CA VAL A 117 8.53 -17.01 -6.76
C VAL A 117 7.53 -16.09 -6.06
N LYS A 118 7.59 -16.01 -4.73
CA LYS A 118 6.76 -15.11 -3.93
C LYS A 118 6.91 -13.66 -4.38
N GLU A 119 8.14 -13.17 -4.56
CA GLU A 119 8.38 -11.81 -5.04
C GLU A 119 7.85 -11.57 -6.44
N ILE A 120 8.02 -12.52 -7.37
CA ILE A 120 7.45 -12.42 -8.72
C ILE A 120 5.93 -12.32 -8.65
N ILE A 121 5.28 -13.20 -7.89
CA ILE A 121 3.82 -13.19 -7.72
C ILE A 121 3.36 -11.84 -7.18
N PHE A 122 3.97 -11.34 -6.11
CA PHE A 122 3.57 -10.03 -5.56
C PHE A 122 3.82 -8.88 -6.53
N ASN A 123 4.90 -8.91 -7.31
CA ASN A 123 5.20 -7.84 -8.26
C ASN A 123 4.25 -7.87 -9.48
N VAL A 124 3.81 -9.05 -9.90
CA VAL A 124 2.87 -9.21 -11.03
C VAL A 124 1.44 -8.87 -10.61
N PHE A 125 0.99 -9.35 -9.45
CA PHE A 125 -0.39 -9.21 -9.01
C PHE A 125 -0.67 -7.96 -8.16
N SER A 126 0.35 -7.30 -7.62
CA SER A 126 0.20 -6.07 -6.84
C SER A 126 1.27 -5.03 -7.22
N PRO A 127 1.10 -4.36 -8.37
CA PRO A 127 1.96 -3.24 -8.76
C PRO A 127 2.06 -2.17 -7.66
N ASP A 128 0.95 -1.86 -6.98
CA ASP A 128 0.93 -0.83 -5.93
C ASP A 128 1.82 -1.21 -4.75
N TYR A 129 1.74 -2.45 -4.27
CA TYR A 129 2.61 -2.93 -3.21
C TYR A 129 4.08 -2.92 -3.61
N PHE A 130 4.39 -3.28 -4.87
CA PHE A 130 5.75 -3.26 -5.39
C PHE A 130 6.34 -1.85 -5.38
N PHE A 131 5.63 -0.85 -5.91
CA PHE A 131 6.12 0.53 -5.92
C PHE A 131 6.19 1.13 -4.52
N ALA A 132 5.25 0.81 -3.63
CA ALA A 132 5.33 1.19 -2.22
C ALA A 132 6.63 0.65 -1.56
N ARG A 133 7.04 -0.58 -1.88
CA ARG A 133 8.31 -1.16 -1.41
C ARG A 133 9.54 -0.47 -1.99
N VAL A 134 9.54 -0.19 -3.30
CA VAL A 134 10.65 0.56 -3.94
C VAL A 134 10.81 1.92 -3.27
N PHE A 135 9.70 2.60 -3.00
CA PHE A 135 9.70 3.92 -2.37
C PHE A 135 10.20 3.87 -0.92
N LYS A 136 9.67 2.92 -0.13
CA LYS A 136 10.12 2.69 1.24
C LYS A 136 11.61 2.36 1.28
N TYR A 137 12.09 1.52 0.38
CA TYR A 137 13.51 1.21 0.25
C TYR A 137 14.34 2.45 -0.08
N SER A 138 13.88 3.29 -1.01
CA SER A 138 14.57 4.53 -1.36
C SER A 138 14.68 5.49 -0.18
N LEU A 139 13.59 5.66 0.59
CA LEU A 139 13.59 6.48 1.80
C LEU A 139 14.52 5.91 2.89
N GLU A 140 14.50 4.59 3.07
CA GLU A 140 15.31 3.90 4.06
C GLU A 140 16.79 3.90 3.71
N ASN A 141 17.19 3.82 2.43
CA ASN A 141 18.59 3.60 2.06
C ASN A 141 19.31 4.84 1.52
N ASN A 142 18.57 5.90 1.19
CA ASN A 142 19.17 7.10 0.64
C ASN A 142 19.21 8.25 1.67
N ASN A 143 20.37 8.39 2.33
CA ASN A 143 20.62 9.43 3.32
C ASN A 143 20.61 10.86 2.74
N SER A 144 20.73 11.02 1.41
CA SER A 144 20.75 12.35 0.79
C SER A 144 19.45 13.14 1.00
N TYR A 145 18.35 12.46 1.34
CA TYR A 145 17.06 13.08 1.64
C TYR A 145 16.95 13.62 3.08
N ASN A 146 17.87 13.25 3.97
CA ASN A 146 17.93 13.69 5.35
C ASN A 146 18.85 14.90 5.50
N LYS A 147 18.49 15.82 6.39
CA LYS A 147 19.47 16.77 6.92
C LYS A 147 20.40 16.00 7.83
N ILE A 148 21.70 16.12 7.55
CA ILE A 148 22.75 15.50 8.34
C ILE A 148 22.69 16.04 9.77
N CYS A 149 22.82 15.14 10.74
CA CYS A 149 22.90 15.51 12.15
C CYS A 149 24.09 16.46 12.39
N PRO A 150 23.90 17.61 13.10
CA PRO A 150 25.01 18.50 13.44
C PRO A 150 26.15 17.81 14.19
N ASN A 151 25.81 16.80 15.00
CA ASN A 151 26.80 16.03 15.76
C ASN A 151 27.73 15.21 14.85
N ARG A 152 27.31 14.86 13.63
CA ARG A 152 28.16 14.11 12.68
C ARG A 152 29.40 14.93 12.28
N ALA A 153 29.24 16.24 12.05
CA ALA A 153 30.36 17.13 11.75
C ALA A 153 31.32 17.25 12.95
N PHE A 154 30.77 17.42 14.15
CA PHE A 154 31.55 17.51 15.40
C PHE A 154 32.48 16.29 15.60
N TYR A 155 31.97 15.08 15.39
CA TYR A 155 32.79 13.86 15.52
C TYR A 155 33.79 13.66 14.40
N ARG A 156 33.40 13.99 13.15
CA ARG A 156 34.34 13.92 12.04
C ARG A 156 35.56 14.81 12.29
N THR A 157 35.37 15.98 12.91
CA THR A 157 36.46 16.89 13.30
C THR A 157 37.25 16.37 14.51
N LYS A 158 36.60 15.82 15.54
CA LYS A 158 37.25 15.49 16.82
C LYS A 158 37.95 14.12 16.83
N SER A 159 37.39 13.12 16.15
CA SER A 159 37.81 11.72 16.29
C SER A 159 38.05 11.01 14.96
N LYS A 160 38.01 11.73 13.83
CA LYS A 160 38.08 11.17 12.46
C LYS A 160 37.06 10.05 12.18
N CYS A 161 36.05 9.89 13.03
CA CYS A 161 35.00 8.89 12.91
C CYS A 161 33.63 9.56 12.82
N GLU A 162 32.63 8.86 12.29
CA GLU A 162 31.31 9.43 12.03
C GLU A 162 30.40 9.50 13.28
N GLY A 163 30.82 8.86 14.37
CA GLY A 163 30.17 8.91 15.69
C GLY A 163 30.78 7.92 16.70
N ILE A 164 30.49 8.13 17.99
CA ILE A 164 30.77 7.16 19.05
C ILE A 164 29.46 6.42 19.38
N PRO A 165 29.40 5.08 19.28
CA PRO A 165 28.19 4.31 19.58
C PRO A 165 27.67 4.57 20.99
N GLY A 166 26.36 4.83 21.12
CA GLY A 166 25.72 5.06 22.42
C GLY A 166 26.03 6.42 23.08
N ALA A 167 26.85 7.27 22.45
CA ALA A 167 27.11 8.60 22.96
C ALA A 167 25.87 9.49 22.77
N LYS A 168 25.34 9.97 23.89
CA LYS A 168 24.14 10.82 23.93
C LYS A 168 24.56 12.29 23.92
N HIS A 169 24.35 12.95 22.79
CA HIS A 169 24.69 14.37 22.65
C HIS A 169 23.45 15.22 22.46
N LYS A 170 23.40 16.34 23.18
CA LYS A 170 22.36 17.35 23.02
C LYS A 170 22.70 18.21 21.81
N HIS A 171 21.77 18.36 20.89
CA HIS A 171 21.85 19.37 19.84
C HIS A 171 20.52 20.11 19.71
N LEU A 172 20.55 21.24 19.00
CA LEU A 172 19.34 21.99 18.70
C LEU A 172 18.61 21.32 17.55
N TYR A 173 17.32 21.00 17.74
CA TYR A 173 16.41 20.54 16.70
C TYR A 173 15.17 21.43 16.74
N LEU A 174 14.93 22.19 15.66
CA LEU A 174 13.84 23.16 15.57
C LEU A 174 13.77 24.14 16.77
N GLY A 175 14.92 24.56 17.30
CA GLY A 175 14.98 25.45 18.46
C GLY A 175 15.01 24.75 19.82
N GLU A 176 14.76 23.45 19.87
CA GLU A 176 14.73 22.69 21.13
C GLU A 176 16.00 21.85 21.35
N LYS A 177 16.47 21.78 22.59
CA LYS A 177 17.60 20.92 22.96
C LYS A 177 17.10 19.48 23.09
N VAL A 178 17.42 18.65 22.10
CA VAL A 178 17.07 17.23 22.07
C VAL A 178 18.31 16.36 22.24
N ILE A 179 18.17 15.24 22.95
CA ILE A 179 19.22 14.23 23.07
C ILE A 179 19.14 13.35 21.83
N CYS A 180 20.27 13.21 21.12
CA CYS A 180 20.38 12.36 19.96
C CYS A 180 21.48 11.32 20.18
N GLU A 181 21.15 10.05 19.98
CA GLU A 181 22.08 8.93 20.06
C GLU A 181 22.49 8.49 18.65
N TYR A 182 23.70 7.94 18.54
CA TYR A 182 24.22 7.34 17.31
C TYR A 182 24.06 5.81 17.35
N ASN A 183 23.34 5.27 16.37
CA ASN A 183 23.14 3.84 16.20
C ASN A 183 24.18 3.27 15.21
N LEU A 184 25.16 2.53 15.74
CA LEU A 184 26.23 1.92 14.95
C LEU A 184 25.71 0.91 13.91
N LYS A 185 24.61 0.20 14.18
CA LYS A 185 24.09 -0.83 13.26
C LYS A 185 23.49 -0.23 11.99
N GLU A 186 22.92 0.96 12.12
CA GLU A 186 22.23 1.66 11.02
C GLU A 186 23.10 2.77 10.43
N ASP A 187 24.24 3.09 11.05
CA ASP A 187 25.07 4.27 10.76
C ASP A 187 24.23 5.56 10.71
N ARG A 188 23.41 5.76 11.75
CA ARG A 188 22.44 6.87 11.80
C ARG A 188 22.28 7.46 13.18
N TYR A 189 22.02 8.75 13.19
CA TYR A 189 21.56 9.47 14.37
C TYR A 189 20.04 9.41 14.52
N ASP A 190 19.53 9.42 15.75
CA ASP A 190 18.08 9.40 16.03
C ASP A 190 17.31 10.52 15.31
N CYS A 191 17.90 11.71 15.19
CA CYS A 191 17.26 12.83 14.49
C CYS A 191 17.14 12.60 12.98
N GLU A 192 18.06 11.85 12.37
CA GLU A 192 18.01 11.45 10.95
C GLU A 192 16.93 10.37 10.76
N LYS A 193 16.88 9.40 11.68
CA LYS A 193 15.84 8.36 11.72
C LYS A 193 14.45 8.97 11.94
N HIS A 194 14.32 10.00 12.78
CA HIS A 194 13.06 10.73 12.98
C HIS A 194 12.60 11.44 11.71
N GLN A 195 13.50 12.13 11.00
CA GLN A 195 13.19 12.77 9.71
C GLN A 195 12.71 11.76 8.67
N GLU A 196 13.35 10.60 8.60
CA GLU A 196 12.93 9.49 7.74
C GLU A 196 11.53 8.99 8.07
N LYS A 197 11.24 8.73 9.35
CA LYS A 197 9.90 8.32 9.81
C LYS A 197 8.84 9.37 9.48
N LYS A 198 9.16 10.66 9.59
CA LYS A 198 8.26 11.76 9.20
C LYS A 198 7.98 11.78 7.69
N ARG A 199 8.97 11.45 6.85
CA ARG A 199 8.76 11.33 5.40
C ARG A 199 7.94 10.10 5.03
N LEU A 200 8.22 8.96 5.65
CA LEU A 200 7.41 7.75 5.48
C LEU A 200 5.95 8.00 5.88
N GLN A 201 5.73 8.70 6.99
CA GLN A 201 4.39 9.10 7.43
C GLN A 201 3.68 9.95 6.36
N LYS A 202 4.33 10.99 5.84
CA LYS A 202 3.77 11.82 4.77
C LYS A 202 3.47 11.03 3.51
N PHE A 203 4.38 10.14 3.11
CA PHE A 203 4.18 9.27 1.96
C PHE A 203 2.93 8.40 2.11
N VAL A 204 2.73 7.77 3.26
CA VAL A 204 1.55 6.94 3.51
C VAL A 204 0.27 7.78 3.42
N ILE A 205 0.26 8.98 4.03
CA ILE A 205 -0.91 9.87 4.00
C ILE A 205 -1.21 10.32 2.57
N TYR A 206 -0.21 10.77 1.82
CA TYR A 206 -0.41 11.20 0.42
C TYR A 206 -0.81 10.04 -0.47
N SER A 207 -0.16 8.88 -0.36
CA SER A 207 -0.49 7.69 -1.15
C SER A 207 -1.96 7.31 -1.00
N ASN A 208 -2.45 7.32 0.23
CA ASN A 208 -3.85 7.05 0.51
C ASN A 208 -4.81 8.08 -0.11
N TRP A 209 -4.51 9.38 -0.01
CA TRP A 209 -5.34 10.41 -0.65
C TRP A 209 -5.34 10.33 -2.17
N VAL A 210 -4.18 10.07 -2.78
CA VAL A 210 -4.12 9.91 -4.22
C VAL A 210 -4.89 8.64 -4.63
N ASN A 211 -4.90 7.57 -3.82
CA ASN A 211 -5.68 6.36 -4.10
C ASN A 211 -7.19 6.67 -4.12
N VAL A 212 -7.70 7.39 -3.12
CA VAL A 212 -9.10 7.87 -3.11
C VAL A 212 -9.38 8.72 -4.36
N LEU A 213 -8.53 9.71 -4.65
CA LEU A 213 -8.69 10.56 -5.83
C LEU A 213 -8.70 9.73 -7.13
N SER A 214 -7.84 8.72 -7.22
CA SER A 214 -7.77 7.83 -8.37
C SER A 214 -9.02 6.98 -8.53
N ALA A 215 -9.64 6.54 -7.42
CA ALA A 215 -10.90 5.81 -7.45
C ALA A 215 -12.05 6.72 -7.91
N CYS A 216 -12.09 7.98 -7.46
CA CYS A 216 -13.07 8.96 -7.94
C CYS A 216 -12.89 9.27 -9.44
N ILE A 217 -11.65 9.46 -9.91
CA ILE A 217 -11.38 9.67 -11.33
C ILE A 217 -11.80 8.45 -12.14
N LEU A 218 -11.47 7.25 -11.66
CA LEU A 218 -11.84 6.00 -12.31
C LEU A 218 -13.37 5.83 -12.37
N PHE A 219 -14.08 6.19 -11.31
CA PHE A 219 -15.54 6.19 -11.26
C PHE A 219 -16.14 7.09 -12.36
N ILE A 220 -15.66 8.33 -12.47
CA ILE A 220 -16.11 9.27 -13.50
C ILE A 220 -15.81 8.74 -14.91
N VAL A 221 -14.60 8.21 -15.14
CA VAL A 221 -14.21 7.65 -16.44
C VAL A 221 -15.09 6.44 -16.80
N CYS A 222 -15.32 5.52 -15.86
CA CYS A 222 -16.17 4.36 -16.08
C CYS A 222 -17.63 4.75 -16.31
N MET A 223 -18.15 5.75 -15.59
CA MET A 223 -19.49 6.29 -15.81
C MET A 223 -19.63 6.91 -17.21
N ILE A 224 -18.64 7.69 -17.65
CA ILE A 224 -18.62 8.24 -19.01
C ILE A 224 -18.56 7.09 -20.03
N LEU A 225 -17.69 6.10 -19.83
CA LEU A 225 -17.60 4.96 -20.74
C LEU A 225 -18.95 4.22 -20.85
N ASP A 226 -19.59 3.93 -19.73
CA ASP A 226 -20.89 3.24 -19.67
C ASP A 226 -22.02 4.06 -20.32
N LEU A 227 -22.02 5.39 -20.18
CA LEU A 227 -23.00 6.27 -20.83
C LEU A 227 -22.86 6.34 -22.35
N TYR A 228 -21.63 6.34 -22.87
CA TYR A 228 -21.37 6.51 -24.31
C TYR A 228 -21.31 5.18 -25.07
N LEU A 229 -20.97 4.11 -24.38
CA LEU A 229 -20.84 2.78 -24.95
C LEU A 229 -22.00 1.97 -24.38
N GLU A 230 -23.02 1.71 -25.20
CA GLU A 230 -24.14 0.88 -24.78
C GLU A 230 -23.62 -0.41 -24.13
N SER A 231 -24.23 -0.78 -23.00
CA SER A 231 -23.87 -1.92 -22.15
C SER A 231 -24.22 -3.27 -22.78
N GLU A 232 -23.98 -3.42 -24.08
CA GLU A 232 -24.13 -4.69 -24.74
C GLU A 232 -23.06 -5.67 -24.25
N ASP A 233 -23.46 -6.92 -24.02
CA ASP A 233 -22.58 -8.02 -23.61
C ASP A 233 -21.40 -8.27 -24.57
N THR A 234 -21.35 -7.62 -25.73
CA THR A 234 -20.28 -7.74 -26.73
C THR A 234 -19.21 -6.65 -26.60
N ASN A 235 -19.45 -5.60 -25.80
CA ASN A 235 -18.58 -4.44 -25.77
C ASN A 235 -17.23 -4.71 -25.08
N GLY A 236 -16.18 -4.83 -25.89
CA GLY A 236 -14.83 -5.13 -25.40
C GLY A 236 -14.26 -4.06 -24.47
N TYR A 237 -14.70 -2.80 -24.55
CA TYR A 237 -14.20 -1.71 -23.71
C TYR A 237 -14.76 -1.77 -22.29
N ILE A 238 -16.05 -2.09 -22.13
CA ILE A 238 -16.69 -2.27 -20.82
C ILE A 238 -16.06 -3.46 -20.11
N LYS A 239 -15.89 -4.59 -20.81
CA LYS A 239 -15.21 -5.77 -20.27
C LYS A 239 -13.75 -5.48 -19.88
N PHE A 240 -13.05 -4.71 -20.70
CA PHE A 240 -11.70 -4.25 -20.35
C PHE A 240 -11.70 -3.39 -19.09
N ALA A 241 -12.61 -2.42 -18.97
CA ALA A 241 -12.74 -1.58 -17.80
C ALA A 241 -13.07 -2.40 -16.54
N PHE A 242 -14.00 -3.35 -16.64
CA PHE A 242 -14.36 -4.26 -15.55
C PHE A 242 -13.18 -5.09 -15.07
N ILE A 243 -12.43 -5.71 -15.99
CA ILE A 243 -11.24 -6.51 -15.66
C ILE A 243 -10.14 -5.62 -15.08
N PHE A 244 -9.94 -4.41 -15.63
CA PHE A 244 -8.97 -3.44 -15.12
C PHE A 244 -9.29 -3.02 -13.68
N VAL A 245 -10.53 -2.65 -13.39
CA VAL A 245 -10.99 -2.29 -12.04
C VAL A 245 -10.81 -3.48 -11.09
N THR A 246 -11.14 -4.70 -11.54
CA THR A 246 -10.95 -5.92 -10.74
C THR A 246 -9.49 -6.17 -10.40
N VAL A 247 -8.58 -6.06 -11.37
CA VAL A 247 -7.13 -6.19 -11.16
C VAL A 247 -6.63 -5.13 -10.17
N ARG A 248 -7.09 -3.89 -10.30
CA ARG A 248 -6.74 -2.79 -9.39
C ARG A 248 -7.25 -3.04 -7.98
N LEU A 249 -8.49 -3.51 -7.83
CA LEU A 249 -9.08 -3.89 -6.56
C LEU A 249 -8.28 -5.00 -5.88
N ILE A 250 -7.88 -6.05 -6.61
CA ILE A 250 -7.05 -7.14 -6.07
C ILE A 250 -5.66 -6.62 -5.65
N SER A 251 -5.01 -5.80 -6.48
CA SER A 251 -3.72 -5.18 -6.15
C SER A 251 -3.80 -4.41 -4.83
N ARG A 252 -4.85 -3.61 -4.67
CA ARG A 252 -5.11 -2.80 -3.47
C ARG A 252 -5.46 -3.65 -2.26
N ALA A 253 -6.30 -4.67 -2.44
CA ALA A 253 -6.66 -5.64 -1.40
C ALA A 253 -5.42 -6.33 -0.82
N ILE A 254 -4.48 -6.75 -1.67
CA ILE A 254 -3.21 -7.34 -1.26
C ILE A 254 -2.36 -6.34 -0.47
N GLU A 255 -2.24 -5.10 -0.96
CA GLU A 255 -1.49 -4.05 -0.27
C GLU A 255 -2.03 -3.80 1.14
N VAL A 256 -3.36 -3.62 1.26
CA VAL A 256 -4.05 -3.39 2.54
C VAL A 256 -3.92 -4.59 3.48
N ALA A 257 -4.09 -5.82 2.97
CA ALA A 257 -3.96 -7.03 3.77
C ALA A 257 -2.52 -7.22 4.31
N ILE A 258 -1.49 -6.95 3.49
CA ILE A 258 -0.09 -7.02 3.93
C ILE A 258 0.22 -5.91 4.93
N ALA A 259 -0.26 -4.69 4.68
CA ALA A 259 -0.11 -3.57 5.61
C ALA A 259 -0.73 -3.93 6.97
N PHE A 260 -1.96 -4.45 6.98
CA PHE A 260 -2.65 -4.96 8.16
C PHE A 260 -1.84 -6.02 8.90
N TYR A 261 -1.41 -7.08 8.20
CA TYR A 261 -0.61 -8.14 8.81
C TYR A 261 0.69 -7.60 9.42
N SER A 262 1.32 -6.62 8.75
CA SER A 262 2.56 -6.02 9.22
C SER A 262 2.39 -5.12 10.46
N ASP A 263 1.26 -4.44 10.59
CA ASP A 263 0.99 -3.47 11.65
C ASP A 263 0.33 -4.11 12.88
N VAL A 264 -0.55 -5.10 12.69
CA VAL A 264 -1.34 -5.74 13.76
C VAL A 264 -0.76 -7.08 14.20
N VAL A 265 -0.38 -7.95 13.25
CA VAL A 265 -0.03 -9.35 13.57
C VAL A 265 1.47 -9.53 13.81
N ARG A 266 2.30 -8.85 13.02
CA ARG A 266 3.77 -9.03 13.07
C ARG A 266 4.45 -8.24 14.19
N THR A 267 3.83 -7.14 14.63
CA THR A 267 4.36 -6.29 15.70
C THR A 267 4.31 -7.07 17.02
N LYS A 268 5.49 -7.48 17.51
CA LYS A 268 5.59 -8.16 18.80
C LYS A 268 5.35 -7.16 19.92
N MET A 269 4.47 -7.51 20.86
CA MET A 269 4.37 -6.81 22.13
C MET A 269 5.72 -6.91 22.85
N THR A 270 6.24 -5.78 23.32
CA THR A 270 7.39 -5.78 24.23
C THR A 270 6.93 -6.14 25.64
N ARG A 271 7.88 -6.50 26.53
CA ARG A 271 7.59 -6.89 27.93
C ARG A 271 6.79 -5.83 28.69
N ASP A 272 6.84 -4.57 28.26
CA ASP A 272 6.16 -3.45 28.90
C ASP A 272 4.73 -3.22 28.37
N LEU A 273 4.14 -4.20 27.67
CA LEU A 273 2.86 -4.09 26.94
C LEU A 273 2.82 -2.96 25.90
N SER A 274 3.91 -2.20 25.73
CA SER A 274 4.10 -1.31 24.60
C SER A 274 4.34 -2.13 23.34
N ILE A 275 3.64 -1.80 22.27
CA ILE A 275 3.94 -2.28 20.93
C ILE A 275 5.39 -1.85 20.62
N GLY A 276 6.24 -2.78 20.15
CA GLY A 276 7.67 -2.54 19.89
C GLY A 276 7.95 -1.46 18.83
N GLU A 277 9.22 -1.34 18.39
CA GLU A 277 9.66 -0.32 17.43
C GLU A 277 8.67 -0.14 16.26
N ARG A 278 8.01 1.03 16.23
CA ARG A 278 7.01 1.37 15.21
C ARG A 278 7.71 1.58 13.87
N SER A 279 7.16 0.98 12.81
CA SER A 279 7.63 1.13 11.43
C SER A 279 7.37 2.52 10.86
N THR A 280 6.37 3.24 11.39
CA THR A 280 6.04 4.63 11.05
C THR A 280 5.55 5.39 12.30
N ASN A 281 5.78 6.70 12.37
CA ASN A 281 5.26 7.58 13.43
C ASN A 281 3.83 8.06 13.12
N LEU A 282 2.98 7.17 12.59
CA LEU A 282 1.56 7.50 12.35
C LEU A 282 0.83 7.61 13.69
N LYS A 283 0.38 8.84 14.01
CA LYS A 283 -0.54 9.12 15.13
C LYS A 283 -1.88 8.40 14.96
N ARG A 284 -2.59 8.17 16.06
CA ARG A 284 -3.91 7.50 16.07
C ARG A 284 -4.89 8.10 15.05
N GLY A 285 -5.02 9.42 15.01
CA GLY A 285 -5.92 10.11 14.06
C GLY A 285 -5.58 9.84 12.58
N HIS A 286 -4.30 9.81 12.23
CA HIS A 286 -3.88 9.50 10.85
C HIS A 286 -4.15 8.04 10.46
N ARG A 287 -4.07 7.11 11.40
CA ARG A 287 -4.40 5.69 11.15
C ARG A 287 -5.89 5.50 10.95
N ILE A 288 -6.73 6.15 11.75
CA ILE A 288 -8.19 6.12 11.56
C ILE A 288 -8.55 6.76 10.21
N SER A 289 -7.98 7.92 9.89
CA SER A 289 -8.15 8.56 8.59
C SER A 289 -7.71 7.66 7.43
N LEU A 290 -6.59 6.93 7.59
CA LEU A 290 -6.11 5.95 6.60
C LEU A 290 -7.18 4.90 6.32
N VAL A 291 -7.80 4.35 7.37
CA VAL A 291 -8.84 3.34 7.23
C VAL A 291 -10.11 3.90 6.60
N VAL A 292 -10.60 5.06 7.06
CA VAL A 292 -11.83 5.68 6.53
C VAL A 292 -11.71 5.98 5.04
N HIS A 293 -10.57 6.51 4.61
CA HIS A 293 -10.32 6.77 3.19
C HIS A 293 -10.21 5.47 2.37
N THR A 294 -9.55 4.44 2.90
CA THR A 294 -9.46 3.14 2.23
C THR A 294 -10.85 2.47 2.14
N TYR A 295 -11.70 2.67 3.14
CA TYR A 295 -13.09 2.23 3.13
C TYR A 295 -13.89 2.93 2.03
N LEU A 296 -13.80 4.26 1.93
CA LEU A 296 -14.45 5.04 0.87
C LEU A 296 -13.93 4.64 -0.52
N GLU A 297 -12.62 4.42 -0.65
CA GLU A 297 -12.00 3.88 -1.87
C GLU A 297 -12.64 2.55 -2.29
N PHE A 298 -12.78 1.59 -1.37
CA PHE A 298 -13.42 0.31 -1.69
C PHE A 298 -14.90 0.47 -2.05
N VAL A 299 -15.66 1.30 -1.34
CA VAL A 299 -17.07 1.56 -1.69
C VAL A 299 -17.18 2.03 -3.15
N ILE A 300 -16.32 2.96 -3.57
CA ILE A 300 -16.30 3.46 -4.94
C ILE A 300 -15.88 2.36 -5.92
N LEU A 301 -14.78 1.65 -5.66
CA LEU A 301 -14.28 0.61 -6.58
C LEU A 301 -15.29 -0.54 -6.77
N PHE A 302 -15.94 -1.00 -5.71
CA PHE A 302 -16.98 -2.02 -5.82
C PHE A 302 -18.23 -1.49 -6.53
N SER A 303 -18.61 -0.23 -6.30
CA SER A 303 -19.70 0.40 -7.06
C SER A 303 -19.41 0.39 -8.56
N ILE A 304 -18.17 0.65 -8.98
CA ILE A 304 -17.77 0.58 -10.39
C ILE A 304 -17.98 -0.82 -10.96
N LEU A 305 -17.57 -1.86 -10.22
CA LEU A 305 -17.79 -3.23 -10.66
C LEU A 305 -19.27 -3.56 -10.81
N TYR A 306 -20.11 -3.05 -9.90
CA TYR A 306 -21.55 -3.33 -9.91
C TYR A 306 -22.30 -2.69 -11.07
N PHE A 307 -21.95 -1.47 -11.49
CA PHE A 307 -22.62 -0.86 -12.64
C PHE A 307 -22.03 -1.26 -13.99
N LEU A 308 -20.72 -1.60 -14.07
CA LEU A 308 -20.11 -2.00 -15.34
C LEU A 308 -20.62 -3.35 -15.86
N GLU A 309 -20.83 -4.33 -14.98
CA GLU A 309 -21.25 -5.68 -15.38
C GLU A 309 -22.25 -6.28 -14.36
N PRO A 310 -23.47 -5.70 -14.24
CA PRO A 310 -24.46 -6.13 -13.24
C PRO A 310 -24.89 -7.59 -13.44
N ILE A 311 -25.01 -8.04 -14.70
CA ILE A 311 -25.41 -9.40 -15.08
C ILE A 311 -24.40 -10.44 -14.58
N TRP A 312 -23.10 -10.12 -14.64
CA TRP A 312 -22.03 -11.01 -14.19
C TRP A 312 -21.99 -11.15 -12.67
N ILE A 313 -22.63 -10.25 -11.93
CA ILE A 313 -22.58 -10.22 -10.47
C ILE A 313 -23.91 -10.72 -9.89
N ASN A 314 -24.99 -9.99 -10.12
CA ASN A 314 -26.32 -10.31 -9.62
C ASN A 314 -27.37 -9.76 -10.59
N ARG A 315 -27.85 -10.64 -11.47
CA ARG A 315 -28.79 -10.27 -12.54
C ARG A 315 -30.06 -9.65 -11.98
N ASP A 316 -30.61 -10.19 -10.91
CA ASP A 316 -31.96 -9.81 -10.45
C ASP A 316 -31.93 -8.57 -9.56
N ALA A 317 -30.95 -8.46 -8.66
CA ALA A 317 -30.89 -7.34 -7.72
C ALA A 317 -30.31 -6.06 -8.35
N LEU A 318 -29.36 -6.20 -9.30
CA LEU A 318 -28.67 -5.04 -9.89
C LEU A 318 -29.34 -4.54 -11.17
N SER A 319 -30.11 -5.37 -11.89
CA SER A 319 -30.83 -4.90 -13.10
C SER A 319 -31.94 -3.90 -12.81
N GLY A 320 -32.48 -3.90 -11.58
CA GLY A 320 -33.44 -2.90 -11.14
C GLY A 320 -32.83 -1.54 -10.79
N LEU A 321 -31.50 -1.45 -10.71
CA LEU A 321 -30.80 -0.21 -10.40
C LEU A 321 -30.49 0.55 -11.70
N THR A 322 -31.02 1.75 -11.82
CA THR A 322 -30.85 2.59 -13.02
C THR A 322 -29.98 3.81 -12.77
N ASN A 323 -29.79 4.20 -11.50
CA ASN A 323 -28.97 5.35 -11.13
C ASN A 323 -27.62 4.92 -10.56
N TYR A 324 -26.53 5.54 -11.01
CA TYR A 324 -25.17 5.33 -10.47
C TYR A 324 -25.11 5.51 -8.95
N MET A 325 -25.92 6.41 -8.39
CA MET A 325 -26.02 6.60 -6.94
C MET A 325 -26.56 5.36 -6.22
N ASP A 326 -27.45 4.59 -6.85
CA ASP A 326 -27.99 3.37 -6.26
C ASP A 326 -26.91 2.31 -6.13
N PHE A 327 -26.00 2.20 -7.10
CA PHE A 327 -24.85 1.31 -7.03
C PHE A 327 -23.86 1.72 -5.92
N VAL A 328 -23.67 3.02 -5.70
CA VAL A 328 -22.84 3.54 -4.61
C VAL A 328 -23.48 3.21 -3.26
N LEU A 329 -24.80 3.44 -3.13
CA LEU A 329 -25.54 3.12 -1.90
C LEU A 329 -25.57 1.62 -1.63
N TYR A 330 -25.74 0.80 -2.69
CA TYR A 330 -25.66 -0.65 -2.60
C TYR A 330 -24.28 -1.08 -2.09
N SER A 331 -23.21 -0.60 -2.72
CA SER A 331 -21.83 -0.86 -2.29
C SER A 331 -21.56 -0.40 -0.85
N ALA A 332 -22.02 0.81 -0.48
CA ALA A 332 -21.89 1.32 0.88
C ALA A 332 -22.62 0.45 1.90
N SER A 333 -23.84 -0.01 1.58
CA SER A 333 -24.64 -0.87 2.46
C SER A 333 -23.98 -2.23 2.70
N VAL A 334 -23.44 -2.85 1.64
CA VAL A 334 -22.68 -4.11 1.72
C VAL A 334 -21.45 -3.92 2.59
N SER A 335 -20.70 -2.83 2.38
CA SER A 335 -19.48 -2.54 3.14
C SER A 335 -19.75 -2.21 4.62
N ALA A 336 -20.84 -1.51 4.93
CA ALA A 336 -21.15 -1.05 6.29
C ALA A 336 -21.80 -2.13 7.15
N PHE A 337 -22.81 -2.80 6.61
CA PHE A 337 -23.68 -3.68 7.39
C PHE A 337 -23.39 -5.17 7.15
N ASN A 338 -22.45 -5.50 6.24
CA ASN A 338 -22.19 -6.87 5.80
C ASN A 338 -23.49 -7.61 5.41
N ILE A 339 -24.49 -6.88 4.91
CA ILE A 339 -25.76 -7.46 4.49
C ILE A 339 -25.48 -8.27 3.23
N SER A 340 -25.54 -9.59 3.35
CA SER A 340 -25.52 -10.48 2.21
C SER A 340 -26.89 -10.53 1.58
N PHE A 341 -27.13 -9.69 0.57
CA PHE A 341 -28.33 -9.81 -0.24
C PHE A 341 -28.29 -11.14 -1.02
N ASP A 342 -29.37 -11.91 -0.89
CA ASP A 342 -29.75 -13.12 -1.61
C ASP A 342 -28.64 -13.88 -2.35
N THR A 343 -27.99 -14.81 -1.64
CA THR A 343 -26.97 -15.70 -2.21
C THR A 343 -27.48 -16.65 -3.29
N LYS A 344 -28.81 -16.77 -3.48
CA LYS A 344 -29.40 -17.62 -4.51
C LYS A 344 -29.27 -17.02 -5.90
N ASN A 345 -29.40 -15.70 -6.03
CA ASN A 345 -29.39 -15.00 -7.32
C ASN A 345 -28.01 -14.46 -7.71
N LEU A 346 -27.04 -14.51 -6.78
CA LEU A 346 -25.64 -14.18 -7.07
C LEU A 346 -24.98 -15.27 -7.94
N THR A 347 -24.34 -14.84 -9.03
CA THR A 347 -23.46 -15.70 -9.80
C THR A 347 -22.25 -16.12 -8.96
N THR A 348 -21.50 -17.13 -9.41
CA THR A 348 -20.26 -17.54 -8.73
C THR A 348 -19.24 -16.39 -8.61
N LEU A 349 -19.10 -15.58 -9.67
CA LEU A 349 -18.22 -14.40 -9.64
C LEU A 349 -18.76 -13.34 -8.68
N GLY A 350 -20.07 -13.07 -8.71
CA GLY A 350 -20.72 -12.15 -7.78
C GLY A 350 -20.53 -12.55 -6.33
N LYS A 351 -20.61 -13.84 -6.00
CA LYS A 351 -20.30 -14.38 -4.66
C LYS A 351 -18.88 -14.08 -4.24
N MET A 352 -17.91 -14.26 -5.13
CA MET A 352 -16.49 -13.96 -4.84
C MET A 352 -16.27 -12.46 -4.61
N ILE A 353 -16.78 -11.61 -5.49
CA ILE A 353 -16.66 -10.15 -5.38
C ILE A 353 -17.31 -9.67 -4.09
N HIS A 354 -18.55 -10.07 -3.83
CA HIS A 354 -19.29 -9.70 -2.63
C HIS A 354 -18.60 -10.17 -1.34
N THR A 355 -18.15 -11.44 -1.29
CA THR A 355 -17.41 -11.96 -0.13
C THR A 355 -16.09 -11.21 0.07
N SER A 356 -15.40 -10.86 -1.03
CA SER A 356 -14.16 -10.08 -0.96
C SER A 356 -14.39 -8.68 -0.38
N GLN A 357 -15.49 -8.02 -0.75
CA GLN A 357 -15.87 -6.72 -0.21
C GLN A 357 -16.10 -6.78 1.30
N VAL A 358 -16.93 -7.72 1.74
CA VAL A 358 -17.24 -7.95 3.15
C VAL A 358 -15.96 -8.25 3.94
N PHE A 359 -15.11 -9.15 3.43
CA PHE A 359 -13.86 -9.52 4.08
C PHE A 359 -12.89 -8.32 4.22
N LEU A 360 -12.73 -7.53 3.15
CA LEU A 360 -11.88 -6.33 3.19
C LEU A 360 -12.41 -5.28 4.16
N CYS A 361 -13.72 -5.05 4.18
CA CYS A 361 -14.34 -4.10 5.09
C CYS A 361 -14.22 -4.52 6.55
N ILE A 362 -14.40 -5.81 6.86
CA ILE A 362 -14.18 -6.35 8.21
C ILE A 362 -12.72 -6.14 8.63
N ASN A 363 -11.75 -6.43 7.76
CA ASN A 363 -10.33 -6.21 8.08
C ASN A 363 -10.04 -4.74 8.41
N LEU A 364 -10.66 -3.79 7.69
CA LEU A 364 -10.55 -2.36 7.96
C LEU A 364 -11.21 -1.97 9.30
N ILE A 365 -12.39 -2.49 9.60
CA ILE A 365 -13.08 -2.22 10.87
C ILE A 365 -12.25 -2.77 12.05
N VAL A 366 -11.77 -4.02 11.96
CA VAL A 366 -10.92 -4.64 12.97
C VAL A 366 -9.63 -3.83 13.15
N LEU A 367 -9.01 -3.36 12.07
CA LEU A 367 -7.84 -2.48 12.15
C LEU A 367 -8.14 -1.18 12.88
N SER A 368 -9.29 -0.56 12.60
CA SER A 368 -9.71 0.67 13.26
C SER A 368 -9.91 0.47 14.75
N ILE A 369 -10.59 -0.61 15.15
CA ILE A 369 -10.85 -0.95 16.55
C ILE A 369 -9.54 -1.31 17.28
N ALA A 370 -8.71 -2.17 16.69
CA ALA A 370 -7.42 -2.56 17.26
C ALA A 370 -6.51 -1.33 17.44
N THR A 371 -6.50 -0.43 16.45
CA THR A 371 -5.75 0.83 16.54
C THR A 371 -6.35 1.78 17.56
N TYR A 372 -7.67 1.78 17.72
CA TYR A 372 -8.35 2.61 18.69
C TYR A 372 -8.05 2.14 20.12
N LEU A 373 -8.05 0.83 20.38
CA LEU A 373 -7.87 0.26 21.73
C LEU A 373 -6.39 0.12 22.14
N GLY A 374 -5.50 -0.20 21.20
CA GLY A 374 -4.13 -0.62 21.52
C GLY A 374 -3.10 0.50 21.70
N PHE A 375 -3.43 1.77 21.39
CA PHE A 375 -2.42 2.81 21.27
C PHE A 375 -2.57 3.94 22.30
N GLN A 376 -1.61 4.03 23.22
CA GLN A 376 -1.30 5.27 23.92
C GLN A 376 -0.37 6.13 23.03
N ASP A 377 -0.80 7.36 22.73
CA ASP A 377 -0.02 8.34 21.98
C ASP A 377 1.06 8.99 22.88
N LYS A 378 2.10 8.24 23.22
CA LYS A 378 3.30 8.79 23.86
C LYS A 378 4.19 9.42 22.79
N MET A 379 4.39 10.74 22.86
CA MET A 379 5.29 11.48 21.95
C MET A 379 6.73 11.46 22.44
N ASN A 380 7.68 11.21 21.54
CA ASN A 380 9.10 11.34 21.81
C ASN A 380 9.55 12.82 21.81
N SER A 381 10.80 13.11 22.21
CA SER A 381 11.33 14.48 22.28
C SER A 381 11.31 15.21 20.93
N PHE A 382 11.60 14.52 19.83
CA PHE A 382 11.57 15.09 18.48
C PHE A 382 10.15 15.40 18.01
N GLU A 383 9.18 14.55 18.34
CA GLU A 383 7.76 14.72 18.04
C GLU A 383 7.14 15.87 18.83
N LYS A 384 7.57 16.08 20.09
CA LYS A 384 7.18 17.24 20.89
C LYS A 384 7.68 18.54 20.26
N ALA A 385 8.93 18.57 19.80
CA ALA A 385 9.49 19.73 19.11
C ALA A 385 8.75 20.03 17.79
N ASP A 386 8.45 19.00 17.00
CA ASP A 386 7.66 19.12 15.78
C ASP A 386 6.24 19.66 16.07
N TRP A 387 5.55 19.12 17.08
CA TRP A 387 4.19 19.55 17.44
C TRP A 387 4.16 21.01 17.90
N ARG A 388 5.13 21.45 18.72
CA ARG A 388 5.19 22.86 19.16
C ARG A 388 5.38 23.81 18.00
N LYS A 389 6.27 23.47 17.06
CA LYS A 389 6.46 24.27 15.85
C LYS A 389 5.19 24.37 15.01
N GLU A 390 4.49 23.24 14.81
CA GLU A 390 3.25 23.19 14.03
C GLU A 390 2.07 23.96 14.66
N ASN A 391 2.13 24.32 15.96
CA ASN A 391 1.11 25.16 16.62
C ASN A 391 1.57 26.61 16.86
N GLN A 392 2.78 26.96 16.44
CA GLN A 392 3.30 28.33 16.49
C GLN A 392 3.26 29.01 15.12
N ASP A 393 3.35 28.23 14.05
CA ASP A 393 3.07 28.62 12.66
C ASP A 393 1.55 28.55 12.40
#